data_AF-A0A1D6NFA6-F1
#
_entry.id   AF-A0A1D6NFA6-F1
#
_cell.length_a   1.000
_cell.length_b   1.000
_cell.length_c   1.000
_cell.angle_alpha   90.00
_cell.angle_beta   90.00
_cell.angle_gamma   90.00
#
_symmetry.space_group_name_H-M   'P 1'
#
loop_
_entity.id
_entity.type
_entity.pdbx_description
1 polymer ?
#
loop_
_entity_poly.entity_id
_entity_poly.type
_entity_poly.pdbx_seq_one_letter_code
_entity_poly.pdbx_strand_id
1 'polypeptide(L)'
;MDEVTQAVENLKKEWGQAVSQLDENITAIESCGKTGKGTEEANYLPRLNGSAQDALQLLKSLQFQLGLLAQQLPTFDEVQSGQATLKSWDEQYKKLRISLRNANL
;
A
#
# COMPACT_ATOMS: atom_id res chain seq x y z
N MET A 1 -12.73 -23.53 -2.34
CA MET A 1 -11.47 -22.85 -2.00
C MET A 1 -11.28 -23.03 -0.51
N ASP A 2 -10.06 -23.32 -0.07
CA ASP A 2 -9.75 -23.36 1.36
C ASP A 2 -9.94 -21.99 2.01
N GLU A 3 -10.29 -21.95 3.30
CA GLU A 3 -10.56 -20.69 4.03
C GLU A 3 -9.33 -19.78 4.07
N VAL A 4 -8.12 -20.35 4.23
CA VAL A 4 -6.86 -19.60 4.23
C VAL A 4 -6.59 -19.03 2.84
N THR A 5 -6.77 -19.84 1.79
CA THR A 5 -6.61 -19.36 0.41
C THR A 5 -7.56 -18.19 0.12
N GLN A 6 -8.82 -18.27 0.57
CA GLN A 6 -9.78 -17.18 0.39
C GLN A 6 -9.38 -15.91 1.16
N ALA A 7 -8.85 -16.05 2.38
CA ALA A 7 -8.37 -14.93 3.17
C ALA A 7 -7.15 -14.25 2.50
N VAL A 8 -6.21 -15.03 1.95
CA VAL A 8 -5.07 -14.50 1.18
C VAL A 8 -5.52 -13.74 -0.05
N GLU A 9 -6.51 -14.26 -0.79
CA GLU A 9 -7.05 -13.55 -1.96
C GLU A 9 -7.76 -12.24 -1.58
N ASN A 10 -8.43 -12.18 -0.43
CA ASN A 10 -9.01 -10.95 0.08
C ASN A 10 -7.93 -9.92 0.47
N LEU A 11 -6.86 -10.34 1.16
CA LEU A 11 -5.73 -9.47 1.46
C LEU A 11 -5.09 -8.89 0.20
N LYS A 12 -4.97 -9.68 -0.88
CA LYS A 12 -4.44 -9.18 -2.17
C LYS A 12 -5.31 -8.10 -2.79
N LYS A 13 -6.64 -8.21 -2.67
CA LYS A 13 -7.56 -7.17 -3.15
C LYS A 13 -7.43 -5.90 -2.32
N GLU A 14 -7.42 -6.03 -1.00
CA GLU A 14 -7.22 -4.88 -0.09
C GLU A 14 -5.87 -4.19 -0.32
N TRP A 15 -4.82 -4.97 -0.54
CA TRP A 15 -3.50 -4.45 -0.92
C TRP A 15 -3.57 -3.62 -2.20
N GLY A 16 -4.18 -4.17 -3.26
CA GLY A 16 -4.32 -3.45 -4.53
C GLY A 16 -5.09 -2.13 -4.40
N GLN A 17 -6.16 -2.12 -3.60
CA GLN A 17 -6.93 -0.91 -3.31
C GLN A 17 -6.11 0.11 -2.52
N ALA A 18 -5.43 -0.31 -1.46
CA ALA A 18 -4.60 0.57 -0.64
C ALA A 18 -3.41 1.15 -1.40
N VAL A 19 -2.77 0.37 -2.27
CA VAL A 19 -1.72 0.85 -3.19
C VAL A 19 -2.29 1.91 -4.13
N SER A 20 -3.43 1.64 -4.77
CA SER A 20 -4.04 2.59 -5.72
C SER A 20 -4.38 3.92 -5.04
N GLN A 21 -4.98 3.88 -3.86
CA GLN A 21 -5.30 5.08 -3.09
C GLN A 21 -4.03 5.86 -2.68
N LEU A 22 -2.96 5.15 -2.32
CA LEU A 22 -1.69 5.76 -1.98
C LEU A 22 -1.03 6.44 -3.19
N ASP A 23 -1.03 5.78 -4.35
CA ASP A 23 -0.50 6.36 -5.59
C ASP A 23 -1.29 7.62 -6.01
N GLU A 24 -2.61 7.62 -5.85
CA GLU A 24 -3.45 8.81 -6.08
C GLU A 24 -3.08 9.95 -5.13
N ASN A 25 -2.91 9.66 -3.83
CA ASN A 25 -2.50 10.63 -2.84
C ASN A 25 -1.10 11.20 -3.15
N ILE A 26 -0.14 10.35 -3.52
CA ILE A 26 1.21 10.77 -3.92
C ILE A 26 1.14 11.70 -5.13
N THR A 27 0.37 11.34 -6.16
CA THR A 27 0.18 12.16 -7.36
C THR A 27 -0.44 13.52 -7.04
N ALA A 28 -1.42 13.56 -6.13
CA ALA A 28 -2.04 14.79 -5.67
C ALA A 28 -1.05 15.68 -4.89
N ILE A 29 -0.21 15.07 -4.04
CA ILE A 29 0.84 15.78 -3.31
C ILE A 29 1.88 16.36 -4.27
N GLU A 30 2.36 15.59 -5.25
CA GLU A 30 3.31 16.07 -6.26
C GLU A 30 2.77 17.21 -7.14
N SER A 31 1.43 17.30 -7.24
CA SER A 31 0.74 18.34 -8.01
C SER A 31 0.45 19.60 -7.19
N CYS A 32 0.57 19.54 -5.88
CA CYS A 32 0.33 20.64 -4.96
C CYS A 32 1.27 21.82 -5.27
N GLY A 33 0.72 23.01 -5.52
CA GLY A 33 1.47 24.21 -5.90
C GLY A 33 1.66 24.39 -7.40
N LYS A 34 1.38 23.36 -8.22
CA LYS A 34 1.44 23.46 -9.69
C LYS A 34 0.14 23.96 -10.31
N THR A 35 -0.99 23.88 -9.61
CA THR A 35 -2.30 24.26 -10.18
C THR A 35 -2.67 25.75 -10.00
N GLY A 36 -1.81 26.54 -9.34
CA GLY A 36 -2.04 27.96 -9.12
C GLY A 36 -3.08 28.27 -8.02
N LYS A 37 -3.48 27.26 -7.23
CA LYS A 37 -4.46 27.38 -6.15
C LYS A 37 -3.86 27.69 -4.78
N GLY A 38 -2.53 27.74 -4.67
CA GLY A 38 -1.78 28.38 -3.58
C GLY A 38 -2.26 28.01 -2.17
N THR A 39 -3.08 28.88 -1.57
CA THR A 39 -3.61 28.71 -0.21
C THR A 39 -4.56 27.52 -0.07
N GLU A 40 -5.39 27.23 -1.07
CA GLU A 40 -6.29 26.08 -1.02
C GLU A 40 -5.48 24.78 -0.97
N GLU A 41 -4.54 24.61 -1.90
CA GLU A 41 -3.65 23.45 -1.95
C GLU A 41 -2.85 23.26 -0.67
N ALA A 42 -2.28 24.35 -0.13
CA ALA A 42 -1.54 24.32 1.12
C ALA A 42 -2.38 23.81 2.31
N ASN A 43 -3.68 24.12 2.34
CA ASN A 43 -4.59 23.64 3.37
C ASN A 43 -4.97 22.15 3.20
N TYR A 44 -4.96 21.64 1.96
CA TYR A 44 -5.25 20.22 1.67
C TYR A 44 -4.03 19.31 1.86
N LEU A 45 -2.81 19.83 1.67
CA LEU A 45 -1.57 19.05 1.72
C LEU A 45 -1.37 18.27 3.04
N PRO A 46 -1.61 18.83 4.24
CA PRO A 46 -1.52 18.07 5.49
C PRO A 46 -2.48 16.89 5.54
N ARG A 47 -3.70 17.04 5.01
CA ARG A 47 -4.71 15.98 4.98
C ARG A 47 -4.34 14.88 4.00
N LEU A 48 -3.84 15.24 2.81
CA LEU A 48 -3.33 14.28 1.83
C LEU A 48 -2.17 13.48 2.41
N ASN A 49 -1.25 14.14 3.11
CA ASN A 49 -0.15 13.47 3.79
C ASN A 49 -0.63 12.53 4.89
N GLY A 50 -1.56 12.95 5.73
CA GLY A 50 -2.17 12.07 6.74
C GLY A 50 -2.76 10.81 6.11
N SER A 51 -3.58 10.97 5.07
CA SER A 51 -4.16 9.84 4.34
C SER A 51 -3.12 8.93 3.69
N ALA A 52 -2.04 9.49 3.13
CA ALA A 52 -0.94 8.70 2.57
C ALA A 52 -0.17 7.91 3.64
N GLN A 53 0.04 8.49 4.83
CA GLN A 53 0.67 7.78 5.95
C GLN A 53 -0.23 6.66 6.50
N ASP A 54 -1.54 6.91 6.61
CA ASP A 54 -2.52 5.89 7.00
C ASP A 54 -2.53 4.72 6.02
N ALA A 55 -2.48 5.01 4.70
CA ALA A 55 -2.39 3.98 3.67
C ALA A 55 -1.09 3.18 3.77
N LEU A 56 0.07 3.82 4.03
CA LEU A 56 1.32 3.10 4.28
C LEU A 56 1.22 2.18 5.51
N GLN A 57 0.61 2.65 6.59
CA GLN A 57 0.42 1.85 7.79
C GLN A 57 -0.50 0.64 7.54
N LEU A 58 -1.57 0.84 6.75
CA LEU A 58 -2.43 -0.25 6.29
C LEU A 58 -1.64 -1.29 5.49
N LEU A 59 -0.86 -0.86 4.49
CA LEU A 59 -0.01 -1.77 3.72
C LEU A 59 0.93 -2.58 4.64
N LYS A 60 1.51 -1.94 5.66
CA LYS A 60 2.38 -2.64 6.61
C LYS A 60 1.63 -3.71 7.41
N SER A 61 0.39 -3.42 7.81
CA SER A 61 -0.49 -4.38 8.48
C SER A 61 -0.84 -5.57 7.57
N LEU A 62 -1.21 -5.30 6.31
CA LEU A 62 -1.54 -6.34 5.33
C LEU A 62 -0.34 -7.26 5.05
N GLN A 63 0.88 -6.72 4.96
CA GLN A 63 2.12 -7.53 4.86
C GLN A 63 2.27 -8.50 6.03
N PHE A 64 2.05 -8.02 7.25
CA PHE A 64 2.14 -8.86 8.44
C PHE A 64 1.10 -10.00 8.39
N GLN A 65 -0.15 -9.68 8.04
CA GLN A 65 -1.23 -10.66 7.91
C GLN A 65 -0.93 -11.70 6.82
N LEU A 66 -0.45 -11.26 5.64
CA LEU A 66 -0.03 -12.17 4.58
C LEU A 66 1.10 -13.08 5.05
N GLY A 67 2.07 -12.57 5.81
CA GLY A 67 3.16 -13.38 6.35
C GLY A 67 2.69 -14.52 7.25
N LEU A 68 1.64 -14.28 8.06
CA LEU A 68 1.01 -15.31 8.89
C LEU A 68 0.23 -16.32 8.03
N LEU A 69 -0.67 -15.84 7.16
CA LEU A 69 -1.52 -16.70 6.36
C LEU A 69 -0.74 -17.52 5.32
N ALA A 70 0.34 -16.96 4.76
CA ALA A 70 1.16 -17.67 3.77
C ALA A 70 1.78 -18.96 4.32
N GLN A 71 2.03 -19.04 5.64
CA GLN A 71 2.53 -20.27 6.27
C GLN A 71 1.44 -21.33 6.49
N GLN A 72 0.18 -20.93 6.39
CA GLN A 72 -1.00 -21.77 6.64
C GLN A 72 -1.67 -22.24 5.34
N LEU A 73 -1.14 -21.86 4.18
CA LEU A 73 -1.67 -22.28 2.90
C LEU A 73 -1.59 -23.81 2.74
N PRO A 74 -2.60 -24.42 2.10
CA PRO A 74 -2.81 -25.86 2.21
C PRO A 74 -1.78 -26.69 1.43
N THR A 75 -1.11 -26.10 0.44
CA THR A 75 -0.08 -26.77 -0.36
C THR A 75 1.26 -26.06 -0.29
N PHE A 76 2.35 -26.82 -0.47
CA PHE A 76 3.70 -26.27 -0.50
C PHE A 76 3.89 -25.21 -1.59
N ASP A 77 3.31 -25.41 -2.77
CA ASP A 77 3.40 -24.46 -3.88
C ASP A 77 2.68 -23.14 -3.56
N GLU A 78 1.52 -23.20 -2.91
CA GLU A 78 0.82 -22.00 -2.44
C GLU A 78 1.61 -21.29 -1.34
N VAL A 79 2.21 -22.01 -0.38
CA VAL A 79 3.10 -21.41 0.62
C VAL A 79 4.24 -20.66 -0.06
N GLN A 80 4.91 -21.26 -1.04
CA GLN A 80 5.99 -20.60 -1.79
C GLN A 80 5.48 -19.38 -2.57
N SER A 81 4.32 -19.48 -3.20
CA SER A 81 3.68 -18.34 -3.87
C SER A 81 3.35 -17.21 -2.90
N GLY A 82 2.88 -17.53 -1.69
CA GLY A 82 2.62 -16.56 -0.62
C GLY A 82 3.90 -15.85 -0.17
N GLN A 83 5.00 -16.61 0.01
CA GLN A 83 6.31 -16.03 0.35
C GLN A 83 6.88 -15.15 -0.77
N ALA A 84 6.70 -15.53 -2.03
CA ALA A 84 7.08 -14.71 -3.18
C ALA A 84 6.26 -13.41 -3.24
N THR A 85 4.95 -13.49 -2.97
CA THR A 85 4.05 -12.33 -2.88
C THR A 85 4.51 -11.37 -1.78
N LEU A 86 4.86 -11.90 -0.60
CA LEU A 86 5.33 -11.08 0.52
C LEU A 86 6.61 -10.30 0.18
N LYS A 87 7.57 -10.91 -0.52
CA LYS A 87 8.77 -10.22 -1.01
C LYS A 87 8.43 -9.11 -2.00
N SER A 88 7.53 -9.39 -2.95
CA SER A 88 7.06 -8.39 -3.92
C SER A 88 6.37 -7.21 -3.24
N TRP A 89 5.54 -7.48 -2.22
CA TRP A 89 4.90 -6.44 -1.42
C TRP A 89 5.89 -5.59 -0.64
N ASP A 90 6.95 -6.18 -0.07
CA ASP A 90 7.99 -5.44 0.64
C ASP A 90 8.74 -4.46 -0.30
N GLU A 91 9.06 -4.91 -1.51
CA GLU A 91 9.67 -4.05 -2.52
C GLU A 91 8.73 -2.92 -2.96
N GLN A 92 7.46 -3.22 -3.23
CA GLN A 92 6.47 -2.22 -3.61
C GLN A 92 6.24 -1.19 -2.49
N TYR A 93 6.11 -1.65 -1.25
CA TYR A 93 5.99 -0.77 -0.08
C TYR A 93 7.18 0.19 0.05
N LYS A 94 8.42 -0.32 -0.09
CA LYS A 94 9.63 0.51 -0.03
C LYS A 94 9.64 1.56 -1.14
N LYS A 95 9.25 1.19 -2.36
CA LYS A 95 9.14 2.13 -3.49
C LYS A 95 8.11 3.22 -3.20
N LEU A 96 6.89 2.85 -2.79
CA LEU A 96 5.81 3.79 -2.45
C LEU A 96 6.22 4.74 -1.32
N ARG A 97 6.89 4.22 -0.29
CA ARG A 97 7.41 5.04 0.81
C ARG A 97 8.45 6.06 0.34
N ILE A 98 9.32 5.69 -0.60
CA ILE A 98 10.28 6.61 -1.21
C ILE A 98 9.56 7.64 -2.08
N SER A 99 8.59 7.22 -2.91
CA SER A 99 7.80 8.12 -3.74
C SER A 99 7.04 9.15 -2.89
N LEU A 100 6.38 8.72 -1.81
CA LEU A 100 5.72 9.66 -0.90
C LEU A 100 6.70 10.63 -0.26
N ARG A 101 7.90 10.17 0.12
CA ARG A 101 8.94 11.07 0.63
C ARG A 101 9.33 12.11 -0.42
N ASN A 102 9.56 11.68 -1.66
CA ASN A 102 9.97 12.57 -2.75
C ASN A 102 8.87 13.57 -3.12
N ALA A 103 7.61 13.16 -3.08
CA ALA A 103 6.47 14.04 -3.33
C ALA A 103 6.38 15.20 -2.34
N ASN A 104 6.94 15.03 -1.13
CA ASN A 104 6.97 16.04 -0.08
C ASN A 104 8.23 16.93 -0.09
N LEU A 105 9.16 16.72 -1.04
CA LEU A 105 10.37 17.53 -1.19
C LEU A 105 10.16 18.63 -2.24
#